data_AF-A0A5U9AG29-F1
#
_entry.id   AF-A0A5U9AG29-F1
#
_cell.length_a   1.000
_cell.length_b   1.000
_cell.length_c   1.000
_cell.angle_alpha   90.00
_cell.angle_beta   90.00
_cell.angle_gamma   90.00
#
_symmetry.space_group_name_H-M   'P 1'
#
loop_
_entity.id
_entity.type
_entity.pdbx_description
1 polymer ?
#
loop_
_entity_poly.entity_id
_entity_poly.type
_entity_poly.pdbx_seq_one_letter_code
_entity_poly.pdbx_strand_id
1 'polypeptide(L)'
;MLLSAILVALIAILSNWWVSHLLTRSWLYPIISGFLVALALGSPIEGMKAAAYINLAYLGWMTVGGTMPGNLPVASVFGTAMTILSGAAPSTAVVFAVPFSLLGILTFQASMSFNALWVHKAEAMLDRGNITGMR
;
A
#
# COMPACT_ATOMS: atom_id res chain seq x y z
N MET A 1 20.41 3.13 8.46
CA MET A 1 19.70 3.65 7.26
C MET A 1 19.33 2.53 6.29
N LEU A 2 20.28 1.71 5.81
CA LEU A 2 19.97 0.63 4.86
C LEU A 2 19.01 -0.44 5.42
N LEU A 3 19.23 -0.90 6.67
CA LEU A 3 18.35 -1.88 7.31
C LEU A 3 16.91 -1.37 7.45
N SER A 4 16.72 -0.13 7.93
CA SER A 4 15.41 0.50 8.03
C SER A 4 14.73 0.63 6.67
N ALA A 5 15.46 0.98 5.61
CA ALA A 5 14.92 1.06 4.25
C ALA A 5 14.44 -0.31 3.75
N ILE A 6 15.20 -1.38 4.00
CA ILE A 6 14.81 -2.76 3.64
C ILE A 6 13.56 -3.17 4.41
N LEU A 7 13.50 -2.88 5.72
CA LEU A 7 12.33 -3.18 6.54
C LEU A 7 11.08 -2.44 6.06
N VAL A 8 11.20 -1.15 5.75
CA VAL A 8 10.09 -0.35 5.20
C VAL A 8 9.65 -0.90 3.85
N ALA A 9 10.58 -1.30 2.98
CA ALA A 9 10.25 -1.92 1.69
C ALA A 9 9.50 -3.26 1.87
N LEU A 10 9.93 -4.11 2.81
CA LEU A 10 9.23 -5.35 3.14
C LEU A 10 7.83 -5.08 3.67
N ILE A 11 7.66 -4.10 4.56
CA ILE A 11 6.34 -3.69 5.07
C ILE A 11 5.46 -3.19 3.92
N ALA A 12 5.98 -2.36 3.02
CA ALA A 12 5.25 -1.86 1.86
C ALA A 12 4.75 -2.99 0.95
N ILE A 13 5.63 -3.95 0.65
CA ILE A 13 5.33 -5.12 -0.17
C ILE A 13 4.26 -5.98 0.51
N LEU A 14 4.46 -6.34 1.78
CA LEU A 14 3.51 -7.17 2.52
C LEU A 14 2.15 -6.49 2.68
N SER A 15 2.14 -5.17 2.89
CA SER A 15 0.91 -4.38 2.98
C SER A 15 0.17 -4.26 1.64
N ASN A 16 0.85 -4.34 0.48
CA ASN A 16 0.20 -4.19 -0.83
C ASN A 16 0.00 -5.51 -1.60
N TRP A 17 0.60 -6.61 -1.15
CA TRP A 17 0.51 -7.92 -1.82
C TRP A 17 -0.70 -8.73 -1.32
N TRP A 18 -1.23 -9.60 -2.17
CA TRP A 18 -2.26 -10.62 -1.95
C TRP A 18 -2.21 -11.38 -0.62
N VAL A 19 -1.02 -11.53 -0.01
CA VAL A 19 -0.90 -12.11 1.34
C VAL A 19 -1.70 -11.32 2.38
N SER A 20 -1.84 -10.00 2.21
CA SER A 20 -2.68 -9.14 3.04
C SER A 20 -4.17 -9.45 2.94
N HIS A 21 -4.63 -10.05 1.83
CA HIS A 21 -6.02 -10.51 1.68
C HIS A 21 -6.33 -11.81 2.42
N LEU A 22 -5.29 -12.62 2.72
CA LEU A 22 -5.43 -13.90 3.44
C LEU A 22 -5.50 -13.74 4.96
N LEU A 23 -4.75 -12.78 5.52
CA LEU A 23 -4.57 -12.67 6.97
C LEU A 23 -5.61 -11.78 7.67
N THR A 24 -6.14 -10.75 6.99
CA THR A 24 -7.31 -9.91 7.31
C THR A 24 -7.11 -8.53 6.68
N ARG A 25 -8.20 -7.91 6.18
CA ARG A 25 -8.15 -6.55 5.63
C ARG A 25 -7.72 -5.49 6.67
N SER A 26 -7.76 -5.83 7.95
CA SER A 26 -7.36 -4.99 9.08
C SER A 26 -5.89 -4.56 9.04
N TRP A 27 -4.98 -5.40 8.54
CA TRP A 27 -3.55 -5.06 8.45
C TRP A 27 -3.25 -3.92 7.45
N LEU A 28 -4.17 -3.67 6.51
CA LEU A 28 -4.06 -2.58 5.52
C LEU A 28 -4.34 -1.21 6.13
N TYR A 29 -5.00 -1.15 7.29
CA TYR A 29 -5.38 0.13 7.85
C TYR A 29 -4.16 0.94 8.25
N PRO A 30 -4.18 2.27 7.98
CA PRO A 30 -3.02 3.12 8.17
C PRO A 30 -2.40 3.03 9.55
N ILE A 31 -3.19 2.73 10.59
CA ILE A 31 -2.72 2.62 11.97
C ILE A 31 -1.73 1.48 12.19
N ILE A 32 -1.93 0.31 11.56
CA ILE A 32 -1.05 -0.87 11.75
C ILE A 32 0.18 -0.75 10.85
N SER A 33 -0.02 -0.52 9.56
CA SER A 33 1.08 -0.40 8.60
C SER A 33 2.00 0.78 8.91
N GLY A 34 1.44 1.92 9.32
CA GLY A 34 2.19 3.10 9.73
C GLY A 34 2.96 2.88 11.03
N PHE A 35 2.38 2.16 12.00
CA PHE A 35 3.11 1.79 13.22
C PHE A 35 4.32 0.89 12.94
N LEU A 36 4.17 -0.09 12.05
CA LEU A 36 5.30 -0.96 11.66
C LEU A 36 6.43 -0.19 10.98
N VAL A 37 6.08 0.76 10.11
CA VAL A 37 7.04 1.67 9.48
C VAL A 37 7.74 2.54 10.53
N ALA A 38 6.98 3.05 11.50
CA ALA A 38 7.50 3.84 12.60
C ALA A 38 8.49 3.05 13.47
N LEU A 39 8.21 1.78 13.71
CA LEU A 39 9.09 0.86 14.43
C LEU A 39 10.39 0.63 13.64
N ALA A 40 10.31 0.43 12.33
CA ALA A 40 11.47 0.25 11.46
C ALA A 40 12.36 1.52 11.37
N LEU A 41 11.76 2.71 11.53
CA LEU A 41 12.45 4.00 11.53
C LEU A 41 12.91 4.44 12.94
N GLY A 42 12.58 3.68 13.99
CA GLY A 42 13.04 3.94 15.37
C GLY A 42 12.26 5.03 16.11
N SER A 43 11.09 5.46 15.61
CA SER A 43 10.24 6.48 16.25
C SER A 43 8.78 6.02 16.34
N PRO A 44 8.49 4.97 17.15
CA PRO A 44 7.18 4.31 17.15
C PRO A 44 6.03 5.21 17.63
N ILE A 45 6.26 6.08 18.62
CA ILE A 45 5.21 6.94 19.19
C ILE A 45 4.78 8.02 18.19
N GLU A 46 5.75 8.75 17.63
CA GLU A 46 5.46 9.80 16.65
C GLU A 46 4.86 9.24 15.38
N GLY A 47 5.36 8.10 14.90
CA GLY A 47 4.76 7.45 13.73
C GLY A 47 3.39 6.85 13.98
N MET A 48 3.09 6.35 15.18
CA MET A 48 1.73 5.92 15.54
C MET A 48 0.76 7.11 15.52
N LYS A 49 1.17 8.28 16.04
CA LYS A 49 0.35 9.50 15.96
C LYS A 49 0.09 9.88 14.50
N ALA A 50 1.13 9.91 13.67
CA ALA A 50 1.00 10.22 12.24
C ALA A 50 0.06 9.22 11.54
N ALA A 51 0.25 7.93 11.80
CA ALA A 51 -0.58 6.85 11.30
C ALA A 51 -2.06 6.98 11.74
N ALA A 52 -2.32 7.42 12.97
CA ALA A 52 -3.66 7.69 13.47
C ALA A 52 -4.32 8.86 12.74
N TYR A 53 -3.60 9.96 12.49
CA TYR A 53 -4.11 11.09 11.68
C TYR A 53 -4.44 10.66 10.25
N ILE A 54 -3.57 9.85 9.62
CA ILE A 54 -3.86 9.26 8.30
C ILE A 54 -5.09 8.35 8.39
N ASN A 55 -5.18 7.49 9.41
CA ASN A 55 -6.32 6.60 9.57
C ASN A 55 -7.65 7.37 9.70
N LEU A 56 -7.67 8.45 10.47
CA LEU A 56 -8.83 9.34 10.62
C LEU A 56 -9.27 9.94 9.29
N ALA A 57 -8.33 10.41 8.46
CA ALA A 57 -8.62 10.96 7.14
C ALA A 57 -9.16 9.91 6.15
N TYR A 58 -8.83 8.63 6.36
CA TYR A 58 -9.21 7.51 5.51
C TYR A 58 -10.30 6.61 6.11
N LEU A 59 -11.00 7.02 7.18
CA LEU A 59 -12.07 6.26 7.82
C LEU A 59 -13.22 5.90 6.85
N GLY A 60 -13.50 6.78 5.88
CA GLY A 60 -14.51 6.57 4.85
C GLY A 60 -14.02 5.79 3.63
N TRP A 61 -12.79 5.25 3.67
CA TRP A 61 -12.25 4.55 2.52
C TRP A 61 -12.89 3.17 2.36
N MET A 62 -13.67 3.03 1.30
CA MET A 62 -14.29 1.78 0.92
C MET A 62 -14.23 1.62 -0.60
N THR A 63 -13.90 0.41 -1.05
CA THR A 63 -13.90 0.06 -2.47
C THR A 63 -15.34 -0.32 -2.87
N VAL A 64 -16.02 0.53 -3.63
CA VAL A 64 -17.39 0.27 -4.11
C VAL A 64 -17.36 0.24 -5.64
N GLY A 65 -17.99 -0.78 -6.24
CA GLY A 65 -18.12 -0.89 -7.69
C GLY A 65 -16.78 -1.00 -8.44
N GLY A 66 -15.74 -1.55 -7.82
CA GLY A 66 -14.40 -1.68 -8.45
C GLY A 66 -13.59 -0.38 -8.48
N THR A 67 -14.12 0.72 -7.94
CA THR A 67 -13.39 1.98 -7.84
C THR A 67 -12.70 2.08 -6.47
N MET A 68 -11.38 2.22 -6.47
CA MET A 68 -10.59 2.54 -5.29
C MET A 68 -10.36 4.05 -5.23
N PRO A 69 -10.85 4.76 -4.19
CA PRO A 69 -10.66 6.22 -4.08
C PRO A 69 -9.20 6.63 -3.77
N GLY A 70 -8.33 5.67 -3.49
CA GLY A 70 -6.89 5.87 -3.24
C GLY A 70 -6.25 4.57 -2.76
N ASN A 71 -4.92 4.51 -2.72
CA ASN A 71 -4.21 3.34 -2.21
C ASN A 71 -3.84 3.52 -0.72
N LEU A 72 -4.61 2.92 0.19
CA LEU A 72 -4.42 2.98 1.65
C LEU A 72 -3.04 2.55 2.15
N PRO A 73 -2.55 1.34 1.82
CA PRO A 73 -1.26 0.89 2.32
C PRO A 73 -0.11 1.78 1.84
N VAL A 74 -0.18 2.31 0.61
CA VAL A 74 0.79 3.31 0.12
C VAL A 74 0.67 4.62 0.89
N ALA A 75 -0.55 5.12 1.11
CA ALA A 75 -0.80 6.33 1.89
C ALA A 75 -0.16 6.27 3.28
N SER A 76 -0.35 5.14 3.96
CA SER A 76 0.18 4.93 5.30
C SER A 76 1.69 4.81 5.33
N VAL A 77 2.26 3.92 4.52
CA VAL A 77 3.70 3.63 4.56
C VAL A 77 4.51 4.88 4.20
N PHE A 78 4.17 5.54 3.09
CA PHE A 78 4.91 6.73 2.65
C PHE A 78 4.54 7.97 3.46
N GLY A 79 3.28 8.12 3.86
CA GLY A 79 2.84 9.23 4.73
C GLY A 79 3.55 9.21 6.07
N THR A 80 3.52 8.09 6.78
CA THR A 80 4.20 7.95 8.07
C THR A 80 5.72 8.04 7.96
N ALA A 81 6.32 7.41 6.93
CA ALA A 81 7.77 7.51 6.71
C ALA A 81 8.21 8.95 6.47
N MET A 82 7.50 9.70 5.61
CA MET A 82 7.84 11.08 5.30
C MET A 82 7.64 12.01 6.49
N THR A 83 6.60 11.83 7.31
CA THR A 83 6.42 12.60 8.54
C THR A 83 7.60 12.41 9.50
N ILE A 84 8.06 11.17 9.70
CA ILE A 84 9.21 10.88 10.58
C ILE A 84 10.49 11.46 9.99
N LEU A 85 10.76 11.23 8.71
CA LEU A 85 12.00 11.64 8.05
C LEU A 85 12.14 13.16 7.92
N SER A 86 11.03 13.87 7.71
CA SER A 86 11.01 15.33 7.62
C SER A 86 11.00 16.04 8.99
N GLY A 87 10.78 15.30 10.08
CA GLY A 87 10.56 15.88 11.40
C GLY A 87 9.28 16.72 11.49
N ALA A 88 8.33 16.51 10.57
CA ALA A 88 7.08 17.26 10.54
C ALA A 88 6.14 16.83 11.68
N ALA A 89 5.26 17.74 12.09
CA ALA A 89 4.27 17.43 13.12
C ALA A 89 3.32 16.31 12.65
N PRO A 90 2.95 15.33 13.51
CA PRO A 90 2.05 14.23 13.14
C PRO A 90 0.72 14.66 12.51
N SER A 91 0.20 15.83 12.88
CA SER A 91 -1.04 16.40 12.31
C SER A 91 -0.93 16.70 10.82
N THR A 92 0.28 16.89 10.29
CA THR A 92 0.55 17.17 8.86
C THR A 92 0.74 15.90 8.03
N ALA A 93 0.70 14.71 8.64
CA ALA A 93 0.95 13.44 7.97
C ALA A 93 0.01 13.19 6.78
N VAL A 94 -1.24 13.66 6.87
CA VAL A 94 -2.24 13.54 5.81
C VAL A 94 -1.79 14.28 4.54
N VAL A 95 -1.09 15.40 4.66
CA VAL A 95 -0.59 16.20 3.53
C VAL A 95 0.41 15.39 2.70
N PHE A 96 1.24 14.57 3.34
CA PHE A 96 2.11 13.63 2.64
C PHE A 96 1.34 12.42 2.11
N ALA A 97 0.43 11.86 2.92
CA ALA A 97 -0.27 10.62 2.58
C ALA A 97 -1.12 10.73 1.31
N VAL A 98 -1.85 11.83 1.13
CA VAL A 98 -2.78 12.04 0.00
C VAL A 98 -2.09 11.95 -1.38
N PRO A 99 -1.02 12.71 -1.69
CA PRO A 99 -0.36 12.63 -2.98
C PRO A 99 0.27 11.25 -3.24
N PHE A 100 0.89 10.62 -2.23
CA PHE A 100 1.45 9.28 -2.39
C PHE A 100 0.36 8.22 -2.62
N SER A 101 -0.78 8.33 -1.93
CA SER A 101 -1.96 7.49 -2.16
C SER A 101 -2.46 7.59 -3.60
N LEU A 102 -2.45 8.79 -4.17
CA LEU A 102 -2.86 9.02 -5.56
C LEU A 102 -1.89 8.37 -6.56
N LEU A 103 -0.59 8.51 -6.33
CA LEU A 103 0.43 7.81 -7.13
C LEU A 103 0.32 6.29 -6.99
N GLY A 104 0.02 5.81 -5.79
CA GLY A 104 -0.21 4.39 -5.51
C GLY A 104 -1.42 3.82 -6.23
N ILE A 105 -2.49 4.59 -6.42
CA ILE A 105 -3.63 4.11 -7.21
C ILE A 105 -3.34 4.16 -8.71
N LEU A 106 -2.64 5.18 -9.21
CA LEU A 106 -2.27 5.25 -10.63
C LEU A 106 -1.39 4.07 -11.05
N THR A 107 -0.39 3.73 -10.24
CA THR A 107 0.47 2.56 -10.47
C THR A 107 -0.31 1.25 -10.41
N PHE A 108 -1.27 1.13 -9.50
CA PHE A 108 -2.17 -0.02 -9.43
C PHE A 108 -3.04 -0.14 -10.69
N GLN A 109 -3.65 0.95 -11.17
CA GLN A 109 -4.45 0.95 -12.39
C GLN A 109 -3.64 0.63 -13.64
N ALA A 110 -2.41 1.14 -13.73
CA ALA A 110 -1.49 0.79 -14.80
C ALA A 110 -1.17 -0.72 -14.76
N SER A 111 -0.89 -1.26 -13.58
CA SER A 111 -0.62 -2.70 -13.39
C SER A 111 -1.81 -3.56 -13.81
N MET A 112 -3.03 -3.15 -13.45
CA MET A 112 -4.26 -3.83 -13.90
C MET A 112 -4.46 -3.77 -15.41
N SER A 113 -4.13 -2.63 -16.03
CA SER A 113 -4.19 -2.48 -17.49
C SER A 113 -3.18 -3.39 -18.18
N PHE A 114 -1.97 -3.49 -17.64
CA PHE A 114 -0.95 -4.41 -18.14
C PHE A 114 -1.38 -5.87 -17.98
N ASN A 115 -1.97 -6.25 -16.84
CA ASN A 115 -2.43 -7.62 -16.59
C ASN A 115 -3.39 -8.17 -17.66
N ALA A 116 -4.16 -7.32 -18.34
CA ALA A 116 -5.00 -7.76 -19.46
C ALA A 116 -4.19 -8.46 -20.59
N LEU A 117 -2.94 -8.05 -20.81
CA LEU A 117 -2.05 -8.68 -21.78
C LEU A 117 -1.71 -10.13 -21.40
N TRP A 118 -1.56 -10.40 -20.09
CA TRP A 118 -1.30 -11.76 -19.60
C TRP A 118 -2.52 -12.65 -19.74
N VAL A 119 -3.72 -12.10 -19.55
CA VAL A 119 -4.98 -12.83 -19.77
C VAL A 119 -5.11 -13.27 -21.22
N HIS A 120 -4.91 -12.36 -22.18
CA HIS A 120 -4.95 -12.72 -23.61
C HIS A 120 -3.88 -13.74 -24.00
N LYS A 121 -2.70 -13.68 -23.37
CA LYS A 121 -1.65 -14.68 -23.58
C LYS A 121 -2.05 -16.05 -23.01
N ALA A 122 -2.69 -16.09 -21.85
CA ALA A 122 -3.19 -17.32 -21.25
C ALA A 122 -4.30 -17.96 -22.10
N GLU A 123 -5.24 -17.15 -22.62
CA GLU A 123 -6.27 -17.60 -23.56
C GLU A 123 -5.64 -18.23 -24.82
N ALA A 124 -4.66 -17.57 -25.45
CA ALA A 124 -3.99 -18.09 -26.63
C ALA A 124 -3.18 -19.38 -26.37
N MET A 125 -2.72 -19.61 -25.14
CA MET A 125 -2.07 -20.87 -24.75
C MET A 125 -3.08 -21.99 -24.52
N LEU A 126 -4.26 -21.66 -23.98
CA LEU A 126 -5.37 -22.58 -23.82
C LEU A 126 -5.90 -23.07 -25.18
N ASP A 127 -6.06 -22.17 -26.15
CA ASP A 127 -6.50 -22.51 -27.51
C ASP A 127 -5.55 -23.49 -28.22
N ARG A 128 -4.26 -23.46 -27.85
CA ARG A 128 -3.23 -24.38 -28.35
C ARG A 128 -3.17 -25.70 -27.57
N GLY A 129 -4.09 -25.92 -26.63
CA GLY A 129 -4.12 -27.10 -25.76
C GLY A 129 -3.00 -27.15 -24.71
N ASN A 130 -2.24 -26.08 -24.51
CA ASN A 130 -1.12 -26.05 -23.57
C ASN A 130 -1.57 -25.62 -22.17
N ILE A 131 -2.13 -26.58 -21.43
CA ILE A 131 -2.69 -26.38 -20.08
C ILE A 131 -1.60 -26.07 -19.04
N THR A 132 -0.36 -26.54 -19.26
CA THR A 132 0.77 -26.29 -18.36
C THR A 132 1.30 -24.87 -18.49
N GLY A 133 1.26 -24.27 -19.69
CA GLY A 133 1.69 -22.88 -19.92
C GLY A 133 0.73 -21.82 -19.40
N MET A 134 -0.52 -22.20 -19.12
CA MET A 134 -1.56 -21.31 -18.57
C MET A 134 -1.49 -21.18 -17.03
N ARG A 135 -1.02 -22.20 -16.31
CA ARG A 135 -0.96 -22.21 -14.83
C ARG A 135 0.15 -21.31 -14.31
#